data_AF-V9M5P1-F1
#
_entry.id   AF-V9M5P1-F1
#
_cell.length_a   1.000
_cell.length_b   1.000
_cell.length_c   1.000
_cell.angle_alpha   90.00
_cell.angle_beta   90.00
_cell.angle_gamma   90.00
#
_symmetry.space_group_name_H-M   'P 1'
#
loop_
_entity.id
_entity.type
_entity.pdbx_description
1 polymer ?
#
loop_
_entity_poly.entity_id
_entity_poly.type
_entity_poly.pdbx_seq_one_letter_code
_entity_poly.pdbx_strand_id
1 'polypeptide(L)'
;KNYMGNDCAERICPFGYAHVDTPKGDLDMDRSMSTSGWILDQSQMYPYKTYEWFNPSAHNEEAHFYMECSNMGICDRTTGICECFPGFDGSACQRATCANDCSKHGVCKSIATIAASADRSNKLTGVPHGNVATTYNLWDRDAGYMCECDPWFTGNDCSRRNCKVGVDPLYMAAGFPVLETFIIYTGIVPASGALDTANSWVRLRVWDNYGEFYLTDRIPILDDASAAAASLVLWENAFLNIPNDVFSQIDCEKVGTSGTLGQGVFGPKISGEKGTIIVCQYVDNPGRMRLPEIHSSYFATTGNVAQTANTRAYVTAGDRRGENWDWFTTLSPWAVTAAGTTGTNVNIQAATSPAALTVAPIAPNSIIKIRDRHLLVSAVTSTTSITLVWPYTGASFADGTSIYYSTSLTATPDATAQIVAWAVGTNTFTITAAPTSLVVGSKIFYQNAYFFVRSISVSGLTVTTDRNFNGQAADGTAVSAATDSIFIVSTPAPPTTGYYEYVSECSGRG
;
A
#
# COMPACT_ATOMS: atom_id res chain seq x y z
N LYS A 1 -13.08 23.64 -44.34
CA LYS A 1 -13.46 23.21 -42.97
C LYS A 1 -12.26 23.46 -42.07
N ASN A 2 -12.44 24.09 -40.90
CA ASN A 2 -11.38 24.62 -40.02
C ASN A 2 -10.58 25.79 -40.62
N TYR A 3 -11.25 26.64 -41.39
CA TYR A 3 -10.69 27.90 -41.90
C TYR A 3 -11.63 29.05 -41.54
N MET A 4 -11.07 30.23 -41.31
CA MET A 4 -11.72 31.49 -40.99
C MET A 4 -11.08 32.63 -41.82
N GLY A 5 -11.52 33.86 -41.58
CA GLY A 5 -11.08 35.03 -42.34
C GLY A 5 -11.91 35.27 -43.60
N ASN A 6 -11.88 36.50 -44.10
CA ASN A 6 -12.72 36.95 -45.23
C ASN A 6 -12.40 36.22 -46.55
N ASP A 7 -11.17 35.75 -46.71
CA ASP A 7 -10.70 34.97 -47.86
C ASP A 7 -10.59 33.47 -47.58
N CYS A 8 -10.97 33.03 -46.37
CA CYS A 8 -10.81 31.66 -45.89
C CYS A 8 -9.35 31.14 -45.90
N ALA A 9 -8.35 32.02 -45.83
CA ALA A 9 -6.94 31.63 -45.82
C ALA A 9 -6.43 31.22 -44.42
N GLU A 10 -7.07 31.69 -43.36
CA GLU A 10 -6.64 31.46 -41.98
C GLU A 10 -7.19 30.16 -41.42
N ARG A 11 -6.38 29.41 -40.68
CA ARG A 11 -6.80 28.18 -39.99
C ARG A 11 -7.31 28.47 -38.59
N ILE A 12 -8.27 27.66 -38.17
CA ILE A 12 -8.80 27.62 -36.82
C ILE A 12 -7.98 26.60 -36.02
N CYS A 13 -7.44 27.02 -34.88
CA CYS A 13 -6.68 26.15 -34.00
C CYS A 13 -7.61 25.31 -33.08
N PRO A 14 -7.08 24.25 -32.47
CA PRO A 14 -7.80 23.47 -31.48
C PRO A 14 -8.25 24.31 -30.28
N PHE A 15 -9.40 23.93 -29.73
CA PHE A 15 -9.95 24.49 -28.50
C PHE A 15 -9.75 23.51 -27.35
N GLY A 16 -9.54 24.04 -26.15
CA GLY A 16 -9.48 23.27 -24.91
C GLY A 16 -9.96 24.11 -23.73
N TYR A 17 -10.14 23.48 -22.56
CA TYR A 17 -10.46 24.21 -21.34
C TYR A 17 -9.35 25.21 -21.03
N ALA A 18 -9.73 26.44 -20.71
CA ALA A 18 -8.77 27.50 -20.49
C ALA A 18 -8.08 27.38 -19.13
N HIS A 19 -6.78 27.65 -19.07
CA HIS A 19 -6.08 27.74 -17.77
C HIS A 19 -6.42 29.04 -17.02
N VAL A 20 -6.79 30.08 -17.77
CA VAL A 20 -7.15 31.41 -17.28
C VAL A 20 -8.35 31.92 -18.05
N ASP A 21 -9.31 32.52 -17.34
CA ASP A 21 -10.45 33.19 -17.98
C ASP A 21 -10.06 34.63 -18.31
N THR A 22 -9.58 34.85 -19.55
CA THR A 22 -9.38 36.22 -20.04
C THR A 22 -10.54 36.62 -20.95
N PRO A 23 -10.94 37.91 -20.91
CA PRO A 23 -11.80 38.49 -21.93
C PRO A 23 -11.26 38.23 -23.34
N LYS A 24 -12.14 38.04 -24.32
CA LYS A 24 -11.81 37.97 -25.76
C LYS A 24 -11.54 39.35 -26.37
N GLY A 25 -11.87 40.41 -25.64
CA GLY A 25 -11.74 41.79 -26.09
C GLY A 25 -13.01 42.30 -26.75
N ASP A 26 -12.94 43.55 -27.23
CA ASP A 26 -14.00 44.21 -28.00
C ASP A 26 -14.07 43.57 -29.40
N LEU A 27 -15.06 42.71 -29.61
CA LEU A 27 -15.28 41.93 -30.82
C LEU A 27 -16.28 42.59 -31.76
N ASP A 28 -17.17 43.44 -31.25
CA ASP A 28 -18.16 44.18 -32.04
C ASP A 28 -17.75 45.63 -32.38
N MET A 29 -16.58 46.05 -31.90
CA MET A 29 -15.92 47.33 -32.16
C MET A 29 -16.67 48.55 -31.59
N ASP A 30 -17.48 48.35 -30.54
CA ASP A 30 -18.24 49.41 -29.88
C ASP A 30 -17.42 50.20 -28.82
N ARG A 31 -16.15 49.80 -28.59
CA ARG A 31 -15.21 50.32 -27.58
C ARG A 31 -15.58 49.98 -26.13
N SER A 32 -16.53 49.09 -25.94
CA SER A 32 -16.84 48.40 -24.69
C SER A 32 -16.29 46.99 -24.77
N MET A 33 -15.89 46.43 -23.64
CA MET A 33 -15.64 44.98 -23.55
C MET A 33 -16.78 44.29 -22.80
N SER A 34 -17.78 45.05 -22.34
CA SER A 34 -18.86 44.59 -21.46
C SER A 34 -20.17 44.46 -22.22
N THR A 35 -20.17 43.72 -23.33
CA THR A 35 -21.37 43.50 -24.11
C THR A 35 -22.29 42.48 -23.46
N SER A 36 -23.58 42.80 -23.40
CA SER A 36 -24.60 41.97 -22.76
C SER A 36 -25.03 40.82 -23.68
N GLY A 37 -24.79 39.58 -23.24
CA GLY A 37 -25.31 38.39 -23.91
C GLY A 37 -24.37 37.81 -24.97
N TRP A 38 -24.95 37.00 -25.87
CA TRP A 38 -24.21 36.30 -26.93
C TRP A 38 -24.16 37.14 -28.21
N ILE A 39 -22.96 37.37 -28.74
CA ILE A 39 -22.67 38.17 -29.95
C ILE A 39 -22.02 37.33 -31.06
N LEU A 40 -21.74 37.93 -32.22
CA LEU A 40 -21.12 37.27 -33.39
C LEU A 40 -21.89 36.03 -33.86
N ASP A 41 -23.13 36.21 -34.32
CA ASP A 41 -23.85 35.15 -35.02
C ASP A 41 -23.23 34.86 -36.39
N GLN A 42 -23.33 33.60 -36.85
CA GLN A 42 -22.73 33.15 -38.12
C GLN A 42 -21.20 33.22 -38.20
N SER A 43 -20.48 33.34 -37.07
CA SER A 43 -19.02 33.25 -37.07
C SER A 43 -18.57 31.82 -37.44
N GLN A 44 -17.63 31.70 -38.37
CA GLN A 44 -16.99 30.41 -38.66
C GLN A 44 -16.17 29.89 -37.46
N MET A 45 -15.64 30.80 -36.65
CA MET A 45 -14.91 30.50 -35.42
C MET A 45 -15.86 30.14 -34.27
N TYR A 46 -16.96 30.87 -34.14
CA TYR A 46 -17.96 30.70 -33.09
C TYR A 46 -19.36 30.47 -33.67
N PRO A 47 -19.64 29.29 -34.25
CA PRO A 47 -20.93 29.02 -34.91
C PRO A 47 -22.14 29.17 -33.97
N TYR A 48 -21.91 29.00 -32.67
CA TYR A 48 -22.92 29.11 -31.62
C TYR A 48 -22.89 30.46 -30.89
N LYS A 49 -22.37 31.51 -31.55
CA LYS A 49 -22.13 32.84 -30.96
C LYS A 49 -21.01 32.82 -29.92
N THR A 50 -20.57 33.99 -29.49
CA THR A 50 -19.57 34.13 -28.43
C THR A 50 -19.83 35.35 -27.54
N TYR A 51 -18.87 35.73 -26.69
CA TYR A 51 -18.95 36.82 -25.74
C TYR A 51 -17.59 37.54 -25.65
N GLU A 52 -17.57 38.78 -25.18
CA GLU A 52 -16.36 39.61 -25.10
C GLU A 52 -15.64 39.51 -23.77
N TRP A 53 -16.40 39.44 -22.67
CA TRP A 53 -15.87 39.40 -21.32
C TRP A 53 -16.01 38.01 -20.69
N PHE A 54 -16.98 37.83 -19.79
CA PHE A 54 -17.30 36.54 -19.18
C PHE A 54 -18.45 35.87 -19.92
N ASN A 55 -18.49 34.54 -19.85
CA ASN A 55 -19.58 33.78 -20.41
C ASN A 55 -20.92 34.27 -19.81
N PRO A 56 -21.86 34.75 -20.63
CA PRO A 56 -23.11 35.34 -20.15
C PRO A 56 -24.07 34.30 -19.53
N SER A 57 -23.75 33.02 -19.65
CA SER A 57 -24.51 31.89 -19.10
C SER A 57 -23.71 31.08 -18.08
N ALA A 58 -22.59 31.62 -17.58
CA ALA A 58 -21.82 30.98 -16.50
C ALA A 58 -22.66 30.86 -15.22
N HIS A 59 -22.63 29.68 -14.59
CA HIS A 59 -23.09 29.48 -13.22
C HIS A 59 -22.10 30.11 -12.22
N ASN A 60 -22.55 30.27 -10.97
CA ASN A 60 -21.63 30.61 -9.89
C ASN A 60 -20.53 29.55 -9.80
N GLU A 61 -19.28 30.01 -9.67
CA GLU A 61 -18.10 29.14 -9.58
C GLU A 61 -17.82 28.32 -10.86
N GLU A 62 -18.37 28.74 -12.01
CA GLU A 62 -18.06 28.19 -13.33
C GLU A 62 -17.00 29.05 -14.05
N ALA A 63 -15.90 28.40 -14.42
CA ALA A 63 -14.69 29.00 -14.98
C ALA A 63 -14.06 28.03 -15.99
N HIS A 64 -12.97 28.45 -16.65
CA HIS A 64 -12.14 27.61 -17.52
C HIS A 64 -12.84 27.17 -18.83
N PHE A 65 -13.65 28.03 -19.45
CA PHE A 65 -14.39 27.68 -20.67
C PHE A 65 -13.50 27.22 -21.83
N TYR A 66 -14.09 26.56 -22.83
CA TYR A 66 -13.36 26.19 -24.04
C TYR A 66 -12.89 27.44 -24.79
N MET A 67 -11.57 27.57 -24.92
CA MET A 67 -10.89 28.67 -25.58
C MET A 67 -9.91 28.14 -26.61
N GLU A 68 -9.70 28.91 -27.69
CA GLU A 68 -8.70 28.58 -28.69
C GLU A 68 -7.32 28.54 -28.02
N CYS A 69 -6.56 27.47 -28.25
CA CYS A 69 -5.28 27.24 -27.59
C CYS A 69 -5.33 27.34 -26.05
N SER A 70 -6.47 26.98 -25.44
CA SER A 70 -6.69 26.99 -23.98
C SER A 70 -6.28 28.29 -23.30
N ASN A 71 -6.27 29.39 -24.05
CA ASN A 71 -5.81 30.69 -23.61
C ASN A 71 -4.35 30.72 -23.08
N MET A 72 -3.56 29.71 -23.44
CA MET A 72 -2.15 29.54 -23.06
C MET A 72 -1.26 29.30 -24.28
N GLY A 73 -1.65 29.87 -25.42
CA GLY A 73 -0.86 29.87 -26.63
C GLY A 73 -1.41 30.82 -27.68
N ILE A 74 -0.63 31.03 -28.73
CA ILE A 74 -1.01 31.82 -29.89
C ILE A 74 -1.29 30.87 -31.05
N CYS A 75 -2.41 31.05 -31.74
CA CYS A 75 -2.71 30.25 -32.92
C CYS A 75 -1.88 30.70 -34.13
N ASP A 76 -1.04 29.83 -34.68
CA ASP A 76 -0.47 30.03 -36.01
C ASP A 76 -1.56 29.77 -37.06
N ARG A 77 -2.08 30.86 -37.63
CA ARG A 77 -3.16 30.84 -38.63
C ARG A 77 -2.76 30.16 -39.94
N THR A 78 -1.47 30.01 -40.23
CA THR A 78 -0.99 29.35 -41.45
C THR A 78 -1.06 27.83 -41.32
N THR A 79 -0.72 27.30 -40.15
CA THR A 79 -0.65 25.85 -39.90
C THR A 79 -1.87 25.31 -39.16
N GLY A 80 -2.57 26.14 -38.39
CA GLY A 80 -3.65 25.75 -37.49
C GLY A 80 -3.15 25.04 -36.23
N ILE A 81 -1.89 25.28 -35.85
CA ILE A 81 -1.24 24.70 -34.67
C ILE A 81 -1.07 25.81 -33.62
N CYS A 82 -1.32 25.47 -32.36
CA CYS A 82 -1.09 26.37 -31.24
C CYS A 82 0.40 26.43 -30.87
N GLU A 83 0.94 27.64 -30.81
CA GLU A 83 2.25 27.94 -30.22
C GLU A 83 2.07 28.20 -28.72
N CYS A 84 2.33 27.19 -27.90
CA CYS A 84 2.09 27.27 -26.46
C CYS A 84 3.07 28.19 -25.74
N PHE A 85 2.58 28.89 -24.73
CA PHE A 85 3.43 29.67 -23.83
C PHE A 85 4.29 28.75 -22.95
N PRO A 86 5.44 29.24 -22.46
CA PRO A 86 6.32 28.45 -21.59
C PRO A 86 5.56 27.89 -20.39
N GLY A 87 5.70 26.59 -20.15
CA GLY A 87 4.99 25.89 -19.08
C GLY A 87 3.71 25.18 -19.53
N PHE A 88 3.31 25.31 -20.79
CA PHE A 88 2.11 24.69 -21.36
C PHE A 88 2.44 23.92 -22.65
N ASP A 89 1.68 22.87 -22.90
CA ASP A 89 1.84 22.00 -24.07
C ASP A 89 0.52 21.29 -24.38
N GLY A 90 0.51 20.38 -25.35
CA GLY A 90 -0.67 19.75 -25.90
C GLY A 90 -1.13 20.46 -27.18
N SER A 91 -1.98 19.78 -27.95
CA SER A 91 -2.47 20.31 -29.24
C SER A 91 -3.22 21.64 -29.13
N ALA A 92 -3.76 21.94 -27.95
CA ALA A 92 -4.43 23.19 -27.63
C ALA A 92 -3.77 23.90 -26.44
N CYS A 93 -2.53 23.59 -26.04
CA CYS A 93 -1.88 24.17 -24.85
C CYS A 93 -2.65 23.95 -23.53
N GLN A 94 -3.46 22.88 -23.48
CA GLN A 94 -4.40 22.58 -22.41
C GLN A 94 -3.79 21.86 -21.19
N ARG A 95 -2.51 21.47 -21.29
CA ARG A 95 -1.79 20.78 -20.21
C ARG A 95 -0.62 21.62 -19.74
N ALA A 96 -0.42 21.65 -18.43
CA ALA A 96 0.86 22.09 -17.87
C ALA A 96 1.98 21.12 -18.32
N THR A 97 3.15 21.65 -18.67
CA THR A 97 4.32 20.82 -18.96
C THR A 97 4.89 20.25 -17.68
N CYS A 98 5.30 18.98 -17.70
CA CYS A 98 6.13 18.44 -16.63
C CYS A 98 7.54 19.02 -16.69
N ALA A 99 8.11 19.33 -15.53
CA ALA A 99 9.46 19.85 -15.41
C ALA A 99 10.48 18.88 -16.04
N ASN A 100 11.39 19.42 -16.85
CA ASN A 100 12.45 18.69 -17.55
C ASN A 100 12.01 17.42 -18.29
N ASP A 101 10.73 17.34 -18.70
CA ASP A 101 10.12 16.13 -19.26
C ASP A 101 10.38 14.88 -18.40
N CYS A 102 10.21 15.06 -17.09
CA CYS A 102 10.47 14.05 -16.05
C CYS A 102 11.88 13.45 -16.12
N SER A 103 12.86 14.21 -16.59
CA SER A 103 14.26 13.81 -16.76
C SER A 103 14.45 12.48 -17.49
N LYS A 104 13.46 12.05 -18.29
CA LYS A 104 13.40 10.71 -18.92
C LYS A 104 13.43 9.53 -17.94
N HIS A 105 13.08 9.78 -16.68
CA HIS A 105 13.00 8.80 -15.59
C HIS A 105 11.61 8.80 -14.94
N GLY A 106 10.60 9.05 -15.74
CA GLY A 106 9.22 9.06 -15.30
C GLY A 106 8.27 9.40 -16.45
N VAL A 107 6.98 9.34 -16.14
CA VAL A 107 5.91 9.64 -17.09
C VAL A 107 5.12 10.84 -16.59
N CYS A 108 4.96 11.83 -17.48
CA CYS A 108 4.14 13.00 -17.21
C CYS A 108 2.65 12.60 -17.23
N LYS A 109 1.97 12.71 -16.08
CA LYS A 109 0.55 12.34 -15.94
C LYS A 109 -0.26 13.44 -15.28
N SER A 110 -1.56 13.46 -15.57
CA SER A 110 -2.48 14.39 -14.93
C SER A 110 -2.66 14.07 -13.45
N ILE A 111 -2.98 15.08 -12.64
CA ILE A 111 -3.24 14.91 -11.20
C ILE A 111 -4.37 13.88 -10.98
N ALA A 112 -5.41 13.89 -11.81
CA ALA A 112 -6.48 12.90 -11.78
C ALA A 112 -5.95 11.47 -11.91
N THR A 113 -5.07 11.23 -12.88
CA THR A 113 -4.51 9.90 -13.16
C THR A 113 -3.62 9.45 -12.01
N ILE A 114 -2.86 10.36 -11.41
CA ILE A 114 -1.98 10.06 -10.28
C ILE A 114 -2.80 9.72 -9.04
N ALA A 115 -3.85 10.49 -8.74
CA ALA A 115 -4.78 10.17 -7.66
C ALA A 115 -5.49 8.81 -7.88
N ALA A 116 -5.97 8.54 -9.09
CA ALA A 116 -6.65 7.28 -9.42
C ALA A 116 -5.71 6.07 -9.36
N SER A 117 -4.42 6.26 -9.64
CA SER A 117 -3.40 5.21 -9.62
C SER A 117 -2.66 5.12 -8.28
N ALA A 118 -2.97 5.95 -7.27
CA ALA A 118 -2.29 5.92 -5.99
C ALA A 118 -2.48 4.61 -5.19
N ASP A 119 -3.44 3.75 -5.58
CA ASP A 119 -3.58 2.40 -5.03
C ASP A 119 -2.68 1.36 -5.72
N ARG A 120 -2.11 0.46 -4.91
CA ARG A 120 -1.25 -0.64 -5.35
C ARG A 120 -1.92 -1.61 -6.31
N SER A 121 -3.24 -1.78 -6.19
CA SER A 121 -4.02 -2.68 -7.03
C SER A 121 -4.01 -2.23 -8.50
N ASN A 122 -3.79 -0.92 -8.72
CA ASN A 122 -3.84 -0.29 -10.04
C ASN A 122 -2.46 0.04 -10.60
N LYS A 123 -1.38 -0.21 -9.85
CA LYS A 123 0.01 0.03 -10.28
C LYS A 123 0.86 -1.22 -10.25
N LEU A 124 1.64 -1.40 -11.30
CA LEU A 124 2.62 -2.47 -11.38
C LEU A 124 3.91 -2.11 -10.61
N THR A 125 4.28 -0.82 -10.61
CA THR A 125 5.46 -0.26 -9.96
C THR A 125 5.08 0.72 -8.84
N GLY A 126 6.05 1.07 -8.00
CA GLY A 126 5.91 2.04 -6.92
C GLY A 126 5.46 1.45 -5.58
N VAL A 127 5.75 2.19 -4.52
CA VAL A 127 5.41 1.80 -3.14
C VAL A 127 3.98 2.27 -2.82
N PRO A 128 3.11 1.39 -2.26
CA PRO A 128 1.77 1.80 -1.85
C PRO A 128 1.82 2.88 -0.76
N HIS A 129 1.11 4.00 -0.96
CA HIS A 129 0.86 4.93 0.12
C HIS A 129 -0.19 4.37 1.09
N GLY A 130 -0.03 4.69 2.39
CA GLY A 130 -0.93 4.22 3.45
C GLY A 130 -2.32 4.85 3.40
N ASN A 131 -2.41 6.11 2.99
CA ASN A 131 -3.66 6.86 2.79
C ASN A 131 -3.84 7.09 1.30
N VAL A 132 -4.89 6.53 0.71
CA VAL A 132 -5.15 6.67 -0.73
C VAL A 132 -6.49 7.38 -0.91
N ALA A 133 -6.44 8.67 -1.27
CA ALA A 133 -7.57 9.32 -1.91
C ALA A 133 -7.62 8.82 -3.36
N THR A 134 -8.62 8.02 -3.70
CA THR A 134 -8.73 7.36 -5.01
C THR A 134 -9.30 8.25 -6.11
N THR A 135 -9.70 9.48 -5.78
CA THR A 135 -10.32 10.42 -6.73
C THR A 135 -9.91 11.86 -6.42
N TYR A 136 -9.49 12.58 -7.46
CA TYR A 136 -9.29 14.01 -7.46
C TYR A 136 -10.20 14.65 -8.52
N ASN A 137 -11.15 15.46 -8.09
CA ASN A 137 -12.23 16.00 -8.92
C ASN A 137 -12.29 17.53 -8.94
N LEU A 138 -11.19 18.21 -8.56
CA LEU A 138 -11.08 19.66 -8.69
C LEU A 138 -10.84 20.07 -10.16
N TRP A 139 -10.96 21.35 -10.45
CA TRP A 139 -10.95 21.90 -11.83
C TRP A 139 -9.67 21.58 -12.60
N ASP A 140 -8.54 21.53 -11.90
CA ASP A 140 -7.20 21.34 -12.45
C ASP A 140 -6.82 19.87 -12.63
N ARG A 141 -7.73 18.93 -12.34
CA ARG A 141 -7.45 17.49 -12.36
C ARG A 141 -6.86 17.00 -13.70
N ASP A 142 -7.28 17.59 -14.82
CA ASP A 142 -6.88 17.24 -16.19
C ASP A 142 -5.98 18.30 -16.85
N ALA A 143 -5.73 19.42 -16.15
CA ALA A 143 -4.92 20.55 -16.61
C ALA A 143 -3.55 20.60 -15.92
N GLY A 144 -3.51 20.24 -14.63
CA GLY A 144 -2.31 20.04 -13.83
C GLY A 144 -1.68 18.69 -14.11
N TYR A 145 -0.37 18.71 -14.35
CA TYR A 145 0.44 17.52 -14.59
C TYR A 145 1.61 17.49 -13.63
N MET A 146 2.03 16.29 -13.27
CA MET A 146 3.27 16.08 -12.53
C MET A 146 3.94 14.79 -13.02
N CYS A 147 5.21 14.65 -12.66
CA CYS A 147 5.98 13.45 -12.98
C CYS A 147 5.64 12.32 -12.02
N GLU A 148 5.17 11.20 -12.58
CA GLU A 148 5.24 9.92 -11.89
C GLU A 148 6.60 9.29 -12.20
N CYS A 149 7.51 9.34 -11.23
CA CYS A 149 8.86 8.84 -11.40
C CYS A 149 8.91 7.32 -11.48
N ASP A 150 9.83 6.82 -12.30
CA ASP A 150 10.22 5.42 -12.30
C ASP A 150 10.84 5.07 -10.94
N PRO A 151 10.76 3.81 -10.49
CA PRO A 151 11.38 3.39 -9.24
C PRO A 151 12.86 3.77 -9.20
N TRP A 152 13.36 4.08 -8.00
CA TRP A 152 14.66 4.70 -7.71
C TRP A 152 14.78 6.20 -8.00
N PHE A 153 13.91 6.79 -8.82
CA PHE A 153 13.94 8.22 -9.11
C PHE A 153 12.91 8.99 -8.31
N THR A 154 13.31 10.19 -7.86
CA THR A 154 12.49 11.08 -7.05
C THR A 154 12.76 12.54 -7.38
N GLY A 155 11.99 13.41 -6.72
CA GLY A 155 11.95 14.84 -7.02
C GLY A 155 10.74 15.19 -7.88
N ASN A 156 10.57 16.48 -8.11
CA ASN A 156 9.48 17.03 -8.92
C ASN A 156 9.63 16.72 -10.42
N ASP A 157 10.85 16.44 -10.87
CA ASP A 157 11.21 16.18 -12.26
C ASP A 157 11.95 14.83 -12.44
N CYS A 158 11.95 13.98 -11.41
CA CYS A 158 12.63 12.68 -11.40
C CYS A 158 14.15 12.74 -11.68
N SER A 159 14.80 13.88 -11.44
CA SER A 159 16.25 14.04 -11.63
C SER A 159 17.08 13.46 -10.49
N ARG A 160 16.48 13.21 -9.32
CA ARG A 160 17.18 12.74 -8.13
C ARG A 160 17.02 11.23 -8.01
N ARG A 161 18.02 10.57 -7.43
CA ARG A 161 18.00 9.13 -7.19
C ARG A 161 17.99 8.85 -5.70
N ASN A 162 17.15 7.91 -5.26
CA ASN A 162 17.13 7.48 -3.87
C ASN A 162 18.38 6.64 -3.56
N CYS A 163 18.92 6.85 -2.37
CA CYS A 163 20.02 6.02 -1.88
C CYS A 163 19.48 4.68 -1.39
N LYS A 164 20.34 3.65 -1.37
CA LYS A 164 20.04 2.37 -0.74
C LYS A 164 19.59 2.58 0.71
N VAL A 165 18.58 1.83 1.14
CA VAL A 165 18.10 1.85 2.52
C VAL A 165 18.66 0.68 3.30
N GLY A 166 18.70 0.84 4.61
CA GLY A 166 19.04 -0.23 5.52
C GLY A 166 18.62 0.13 6.95
N VAL A 167 18.78 -0.83 7.86
CA VAL A 167 18.51 -0.58 9.28
C VAL A 167 19.67 0.21 9.86
N ASP A 168 19.36 1.29 10.57
CA ASP A 168 20.32 2.08 11.33
C ASP A 168 21.10 1.19 12.32
N PRO A 169 22.44 1.13 12.23
CA PRO A 169 23.26 0.36 13.16
C PRO A 169 23.06 0.75 14.63
N LEU A 170 22.73 2.00 14.93
CA LEU A 170 22.47 2.46 16.30
C LEU A 170 21.16 1.88 16.83
N TYR A 171 20.16 1.72 15.97
CA TYR A 171 18.89 1.11 16.34
C TYR A 171 19.07 -0.37 16.70
N MET A 172 19.94 -1.10 15.99
CA MET A 172 20.24 -2.50 16.31
C MET A 172 20.85 -2.71 17.70
N ALA A 173 21.45 -1.68 18.31
CA ALA A 173 22.02 -1.77 19.65
C ALA A 173 20.96 -1.74 20.77
N ALA A 174 19.78 -1.17 20.51
CA ALA A 174 18.75 -0.92 21.51
C ALA A 174 17.38 -1.53 21.19
N GLY A 175 17.10 -1.78 19.91
CA GLY A 175 15.81 -2.22 19.39
C GLY A 175 15.91 -3.45 18.49
N PHE A 176 14.74 -3.98 18.15
CA PHE A 176 14.59 -5.07 17.19
C PHE A 176 13.79 -4.56 15.99
N PRO A 177 14.40 -4.54 14.77
CA PRO A 177 13.69 -4.09 13.59
C PRO A 177 12.61 -5.10 13.22
N VAL A 178 11.48 -4.62 12.74
CA VAL A 178 10.43 -5.48 12.17
C VAL A 178 10.67 -5.53 10.67
N LEU A 179 11.18 -6.67 10.20
CA LEU A 179 11.50 -6.90 8.80
C LEU A 179 10.26 -7.41 8.03
N GLU A 180 10.17 -7.09 6.74
CA GLU A 180 9.08 -7.56 5.91
C GLU A 180 9.10 -9.09 5.81
N THR A 181 8.06 -9.70 6.36
CA THR A 181 7.87 -11.14 6.38
C THR A 181 6.57 -11.48 5.66
N PHE A 182 6.61 -12.46 4.77
CA PHE A 182 5.46 -12.88 3.98
C PHE A 182 5.35 -14.39 3.94
N ILE A 183 4.13 -14.87 3.69
CA ILE A 183 3.76 -16.28 3.74
C ILE A 183 3.16 -16.64 2.39
N ILE A 184 3.69 -17.70 1.81
CA ILE A 184 3.30 -18.19 0.49
C ILE A 184 2.56 -19.51 0.66
N TYR A 185 1.36 -19.55 0.12
CA TYR A 185 0.51 -20.73 0.09
C TYR A 185 0.51 -21.33 -1.31
N THR A 186 0.96 -22.57 -1.42
CA THR A 186 0.92 -23.33 -2.67
C THR A 186 0.42 -24.75 -2.44
N GLY A 187 -0.72 -25.11 -3.02
CA GLY A 187 -1.23 -26.46 -2.90
C GLY A 187 -2.50 -26.75 -3.71
N ILE A 188 -2.86 -28.04 -3.76
CA ILE A 188 -4.08 -28.57 -4.39
C ILE A 188 -4.98 -29.16 -3.29
N VAL A 189 -6.27 -28.81 -3.30
CA VAL A 189 -7.24 -29.04 -2.20
C VAL A 189 -8.60 -29.54 -2.72
N PRO A 190 -8.96 -30.82 -2.55
CA PRO A 190 -8.12 -31.98 -2.26
C PRO A 190 -7.47 -32.50 -3.55
N ALA A 191 -6.26 -33.06 -3.47
CA ALA A 191 -5.71 -33.77 -4.61
C ALA A 191 -6.28 -35.20 -4.67
N SER A 192 -6.90 -35.59 -5.79
CA SER A 192 -7.35 -36.97 -6.05
C SER A 192 -6.18 -37.95 -6.32
N GLY A 193 -4.95 -37.43 -6.39
CA GLY A 193 -3.69 -38.15 -6.62
C GLY A 193 -2.48 -37.42 -6.00
N ALA A 194 -1.27 -37.87 -6.30
CA ALA A 194 -0.05 -37.21 -5.82
C ALA A 194 0.25 -35.94 -6.64
N LEU A 195 0.85 -34.93 -5.99
CA LEU A 195 1.36 -33.74 -6.66
C LEU A 195 2.48 -34.15 -7.63
N ASP A 196 2.39 -33.71 -8.88
CA ASP A 196 3.46 -33.86 -9.87
C ASP A 196 4.47 -32.73 -9.66
N THR A 197 5.52 -33.00 -8.89
CA THR A 197 6.56 -32.03 -8.54
C THR A 197 7.46 -31.64 -9.70
N ALA A 198 7.48 -32.42 -10.80
CA ALA A 198 8.27 -32.09 -11.98
C ALA A 198 7.58 -31.03 -12.85
N ASN A 199 6.25 -31.02 -12.85
CA ASN A 199 5.47 -30.10 -13.67
C ASN A 199 4.82 -28.98 -12.86
N SER A 200 4.56 -29.15 -11.55
CA SER A 200 3.94 -28.13 -10.72
C SER A 200 4.92 -27.03 -10.34
N TRP A 201 4.59 -25.78 -10.65
CA TRP A 201 5.44 -24.63 -10.36
C TRP A 201 4.63 -23.37 -10.06
N VAL A 202 5.25 -22.43 -9.36
CA VAL A 202 4.73 -21.08 -9.14
C VAL A 202 5.78 -20.05 -9.55
N ARG A 203 5.34 -18.88 -9.98
CA ARG A 203 6.19 -17.74 -10.27
C ARG A 203 5.66 -16.53 -9.52
N LEU A 204 6.54 -15.90 -8.77
CA LEU A 204 6.23 -14.71 -7.99
C LEU A 204 6.62 -13.44 -8.74
N ARG A 205 5.77 -12.42 -8.62
CA ARG A 205 6.14 -11.03 -8.82
C ARG A 205 6.52 -10.45 -7.46
N VAL A 206 7.70 -9.88 -7.37
CA VAL A 206 8.26 -9.29 -6.15
C VAL A 206 8.61 -7.84 -6.41
N TRP A 207 8.76 -7.05 -5.34
CA TRP A 207 9.12 -5.64 -5.44
C TRP A 207 10.33 -5.35 -4.58
N ASP A 208 11.17 -4.41 -4.99
CA ASP A 208 12.17 -3.82 -4.11
C ASP A 208 11.54 -2.74 -3.19
N ASN A 209 12.36 -2.16 -2.29
CA ASN A 209 11.91 -1.11 -1.39
C ASN A 209 11.43 0.17 -2.13
N TYR A 210 11.85 0.38 -3.38
CA TYR A 210 11.50 1.56 -4.19
C TYR A 210 10.29 1.32 -5.10
N GLY A 211 9.82 0.06 -5.16
CA GLY A 211 8.68 -0.35 -5.94
C GLY A 211 9.00 -0.77 -7.38
N GLU A 212 10.25 -1.04 -7.73
CA GLU A 212 10.58 -1.75 -8.98
C GLU A 212 10.12 -3.20 -8.83
N PHE A 213 9.45 -3.75 -9.85
CA PHE A 213 8.98 -5.12 -9.80
C PHE A 213 9.95 -6.06 -10.54
N TYR A 214 10.08 -7.26 -10.01
CA TYR A 214 10.89 -8.32 -10.60
C TYR A 214 10.09 -9.61 -10.65
N LEU A 215 10.42 -10.46 -11.61
CA LEU A 215 9.84 -11.80 -11.71
C LEU A 215 10.89 -12.81 -11.29
N THR A 216 10.55 -13.63 -10.31
CA THR A 216 11.32 -14.82 -9.93
C THR A 216 11.37 -15.83 -11.08
N ASP A 217 12.31 -16.77 -11.02
CA ASP A 217 12.26 -17.98 -11.82
C ASP A 217 11.06 -18.87 -11.42
N ARG A 218 10.75 -19.89 -12.22
CA ARG A 218 9.71 -20.86 -11.86
C ARG A 218 10.20 -21.69 -10.68
N ILE A 219 9.46 -21.59 -9.58
CA ILE A 219 9.73 -22.31 -8.33
C ILE A 219 8.92 -23.61 -8.34
N PRO A 220 9.57 -24.79 -8.33
CA PRO A 220 8.86 -26.06 -8.25
C PRO A 220 8.06 -26.18 -6.95
N ILE A 221 6.82 -26.64 -7.04
CA ILE A 221 5.98 -26.87 -5.86
C ILE A 221 6.23 -28.29 -5.37
N LEU A 222 6.66 -28.41 -4.12
CA LEU A 222 6.90 -29.69 -3.47
C LEU A 222 5.80 -29.98 -2.44
N ASP A 223 5.54 -31.27 -2.19
CA ASP A 223 4.68 -31.68 -1.09
C ASP A 223 5.51 -31.86 0.18
N ASP A 224 4.98 -31.37 1.29
CA ASP A 224 5.62 -31.42 2.60
C ASP A 224 6.02 -32.83 3.06
N ALA A 225 5.35 -33.86 2.53
CA ALA A 225 5.59 -35.26 2.85
C ALA A 225 6.77 -35.87 2.08
N SER A 226 7.22 -35.28 0.96
CA SER A 226 8.16 -35.92 0.03
C SER A 226 9.56 -35.29 -0.05
N ALA A 227 9.76 -34.02 0.35
CA ALA A 227 11.11 -33.42 0.45
C ALA A 227 11.14 -32.10 1.25
N ALA A 228 11.31 -32.16 2.58
CA ALA A 228 11.24 -30.98 3.45
C ALA A 228 12.43 -30.02 3.34
N ALA A 229 13.66 -30.52 3.15
CA ALA A 229 14.87 -29.69 3.12
C ALA A 229 15.20 -29.10 1.73
N ALA A 230 14.88 -29.83 0.65
CA ALA A 230 15.14 -29.37 -0.72
C ALA A 230 14.23 -28.21 -1.14
N SER A 231 13.07 -28.03 -0.49
CA SER A 231 12.13 -26.94 -0.77
C SER A 231 12.75 -25.57 -0.46
N LEU A 232 13.34 -25.37 0.73
CA LEU A 232 13.75 -24.04 1.21
C LEU A 232 14.80 -23.39 0.31
N VAL A 233 15.82 -24.14 -0.10
CA VAL A 233 16.88 -23.65 -0.99
C VAL A 233 16.32 -23.25 -2.36
N LEU A 234 15.30 -23.95 -2.88
CA LEU A 234 14.64 -23.56 -4.14
C LEU A 234 13.94 -22.22 -4.00
N TRP A 235 13.29 -21.96 -2.85
CA TRP A 235 12.66 -20.68 -2.57
C TRP A 235 13.71 -19.57 -2.46
N GLU A 236 14.72 -19.73 -1.62
CA GLU A 236 15.78 -18.73 -1.43
C GLU A 236 16.49 -18.40 -2.75
N ASN A 237 16.90 -19.42 -3.51
CA ASN A 237 17.54 -19.23 -4.81
C ASN A 237 16.64 -18.48 -5.81
N ALA A 238 15.31 -18.65 -5.76
CA ALA A 238 14.42 -17.93 -6.66
C ALA A 238 14.44 -16.41 -6.46
N PHE A 239 14.76 -15.94 -5.24
CA PHE A 239 14.95 -14.52 -4.95
C PHE A 239 16.40 -14.09 -5.20
N LEU A 240 17.39 -14.89 -4.79
CA LEU A 240 18.81 -14.58 -4.97
C LEU A 240 19.25 -14.57 -6.45
N ASN A 241 18.57 -15.33 -7.31
CA ASN A 241 18.83 -15.34 -8.76
C ASN A 241 18.28 -14.10 -9.49
N ILE A 242 17.54 -13.22 -8.81
CA ILE A 242 17.09 -11.97 -9.42
C ILE A 242 18.34 -11.11 -9.74
N PRO A 243 18.49 -10.63 -10.99
CA PRO A 243 19.69 -9.91 -11.41
C PRO A 243 20.02 -8.68 -10.56
N ASN A 244 21.28 -8.26 -10.59
CA ASN A 244 21.81 -7.04 -9.93
C ASN A 244 21.79 -7.06 -8.40
N ASP A 245 21.76 -8.24 -7.77
CA ASP A 245 21.74 -8.40 -6.32
C ASP A 245 20.66 -7.52 -5.66
N VAL A 246 19.47 -7.47 -6.28
CA VAL A 246 18.31 -6.73 -5.74
C VAL A 246 17.97 -7.24 -4.35
N PHE A 247 18.13 -8.54 -4.13
CA PHE A 247 18.07 -9.20 -2.83
C PHE A 247 19.37 -9.97 -2.62
N SER A 248 20.23 -9.48 -1.72
CA SER A 248 21.49 -10.17 -1.38
C SER A 248 21.31 -11.23 -0.28
N GLN A 249 20.26 -11.11 0.55
CA GLN A 249 19.93 -12.09 1.58
C GLN A 249 18.41 -12.16 1.81
N ILE A 250 17.92 -13.39 1.90
CA ILE A 250 16.55 -13.74 2.28
C ILE A 250 16.60 -15.01 3.13
N ASP A 251 15.80 -15.06 4.18
CA ASP A 251 15.68 -16.23 5.03
C ASP A 251 14.29 -16.84 4.82
N CYS A 252 14.22 -18.12 4.43
CA CYS A 252 12.96 -18.84 4.26
C CYS A 252 12.87 -20.06 5.19
N GLU A 253 11.71 -20.23 5.82
CA GLU A 253 11.44 -21.37 6.68
C GLU A 253 10.09 -22.01 6.32
N LYS A 254 9.97 -23.31 6.62
CA LYS A 254 8.69 -23.99 6.54
C LYS A 254 7.84 -23.64 7.75
N VAL A 255 6.57 -23.33 7.50
CA VAL A 255 5.58 -23.09 8.53
C VAL A 255 5.46 -24.27 9.50
N GLY A 256 5.43 -23.99 10.80
CA GLY A 256 5.29 -24.98 11.86
C GLY A 256 6.59 -25.70 12.24
N THR A 257 7.72 -25.28 11.68
CA THR A 257 9.05 -25.79 12.06
C THR A 257 9.64 -24.94 13.18
N SER A 258 10.44 -25.55 14.05
CA SER A 258 11.21 -24.82 15.04
C SER A 258 12.33 -24.01 14.38
N GLY A 259 12.13 -22.70 14.27
CA GLY A 259 13.10 -21.74 13.75
C GLY A 259 12.73 -20.32 14.15
N THR A 260 13.37 -19.32 13.54
CA THR A 260 13.18 -17.91 13.90
C THR A 260 11.91 -17.34 13.26
N LEU A 261 11.53 -17.87 12.08
CA LEU A 261 10.41 -17.38 11.27
C LEU A 261 9.22 -18.34 11.26
N GLY A 262 9.47 -19.65 11.18
CA GLY A 262 8.49 -20.73 11.02
C GLY A 262 7.66 -21.03 12.27
N GLN A 263 8.00 -20.43 13.42
CA GLN A 263 7.19 -20.47 14.64
C GLN A 263 6.19 -19.30 14.67
N GLY A 264 4.91 -19.61 14.88
CA GLY A 264 3.81 -18.64 14.92
C GLY A 264 2.49 -19.23 14.41
N VAL A 265 1.47 -18.37 14.27
CA VAL A 265 0.22 -18.75 13.58
C VAL A 265 0.30 -18.45 12.11
N PHE A 266 -0.07 -19.47 11.35
CA PHE A 266 -0.26 -19.42 9.92
C PHE A 266 -1.61 -20.06 9.62
N GLY A 267 -2.31 -19.58 8.59
CA GLY A 267 -3.48 -20.28 8.09
C GLY A 267 -3.13 -21.75 7.83
N PRO A 268 -3.85 -22.73 8.39
CA PRO A 268 -3.44 -24.12 8.32
C PRO A 268 -3.54 -24.66 6.89
N LYS A 269 -2.89 -25.81 6.66
CA LYS A 269 -3.22 -26.63 5.50
C LYS A 269 -4.67 -27.09 5.60
N ILE A 270 -5.39 -27.02 4.50
CA ILE A 270 -6.74 -27.58 4.42
C ILE A 270 -6.61 -29.11 4.41
N SER A 271 -7.60 -29.81 4.96
CA SER A 271 -7.60 -31.28 4.95
C SER A 271 -7.47 -31.82 3.52
N GLY A 272 -6.50 -32.71 3.29
CA GLY A 272 -6.19 -33.25 1.96
C GLY A 272 -5.35 -32.34 1.05
N GLU A 273 -4.87 -31.19 1.55
CA GLU A 273 -4.01 -30.28 0.79
C GLU A 273 -2.63 -30.90 0.51
N LYS A 274 -2.27 -30.98 -0.77
CA LYS A 274 -0.95 -31.40 -1.25
C LYS A 274 -0.16 -30.19 -1.75
N GLY A 275 1.02 -29.96 -1.18
CA GLY A 275 1.81 -28.75 -1.43
C GLY A 275 2.58 -28.29 -0.18
N THR A 276 3.00 -27.04 -0.17
CA THR A 276 3.82 -26.46 0.90
C THR A 276 3.38 -25.03 1.25
N ILE A 277 3.62 -24.66 2.51
CA ILE A 277 3.45 -23.32 3.04
C ILE A 277 4.80 -22.85 3.55
N ILE A 278 5.30 -21.78 2.96
CA ILE A 278 6.63 -21.22 3.26
C ILE A 278 6.47 -19.81 3.79
N VAL A 279 7.23 -19.48 4.82
CA VAL A 279 7.39 -18.11 5.31
C VAL A 279 8.78 -17.64 4.91
N CYS A 280 8.89 -16.45 4.34
CA CYS A 280 10.16 -15.83 4.00
C CYS A 280 10.23 -14.41 4.57
N GLN A 281 11.43 -13.97 4.89
CA GLN A 281 11.72 -12.63 5.39
C GLN A 281 12.87 -12.01 4.59
N TYR A 282 12.69 -10.77 4.15
CA TYR A 282 13.78 -9.99 3.55
C TYR A 282 14.72 -9.48 4.63
N VAL A 283 16.03 -9.70 4.45
CA VAL A 283 17.06 -9.23 5.39
C VAL A 283 17.66 -7.90 4.93
N ASP A 284 18.00 -7.78 3.64
CA ASP A 284 18.73 -6.61 3.11
C ASP A 284 17.86 -5.48 2.57
N ASN A 285 16.57 -5.72 2.34
CA ASN A 285 15.59 -4.67 2.05
C ASN A 285 14.69 -4.47 3.29
N PRO A 286 15.22 -3.85 4.36
CA PRO A 286 14.43 -3.62 5.54
C PRO A 286 13.39 -2.55 5.29
N GLY A 287 12.33 -2.60 6.10
CA GLY A 287 11.25 -1.64 6.00
C GLY A 287 10.03 -2.17 5.30
N ARG A 288 9.06 -1.29 5.11
CA ARG A 288 7.76 -1.63 4.57
C ARG A 288 7.84 -1.82 3.07
N MET A 289 7.68 -3.06 2.62
CA MET A 289 7.64 -3.39 1.20
C MET A 289 6.25 -3.81 0.76
N ARG A 290 6.04 -3.85 -0.56
CA ARG A 290 4.87 -4.50 -1.14
C ARG A 290 5.03 -6.01 -1.00
N LEU A 291 3.96 -6.67 -0.56
CA LEU A 291 3.93 -8.13 -0.49
C LEU A 291 4.09 -8.72 -1.89
N PRO A 292 4.86 -9.82 -2.04
CA PRO A 292 4.89 -10.58 -3.29
C PRO A 292 3.50 -10.99 -3.75
N GLU A 293 3.33 -11.17 -5.06
CA GLU A 293 2.09 -11.63 -5.67
C GLU A 293 2.36 -12.86 -6.54
N ILE A 294 1.36 -13.75 -6.65
CA ILE A 294 1.43 -14.85 -7.60
C ILE A 294 1.24 -14.27 -9.01
N HIS A 295 2.31 -14.27 -9.80
CA HIS A 295 2.24 -13.83 -11.20
C HIS A 295 1.57 -14.89 -12.08
N SER A 296 2.00 -16.14 -11.91
CA SER A 296 1.52 -17.28 -12.68
C SER A 296 1.85 -18.57 -11.93
N SER A 297 1.00 -19.57 -12.05
CA SER A 297 1.19 -20.87 -11.42
C SER A 297 0.65 -21.98 -12.33
N TYR A 298 1.24 -23.17 -12.22
CA TYR A 298 0.74 -24.37 -12.84
C TYR A 298 0.74 -25.49 -11.80
N PHE A 299 -0.40 -26.15 -11.64
CA PHE A 299 -0.57 -27.26 -10.71
C PHE A 299 -0.92 -28.51 -11.51
N ALA A 300 -0.22 -29.60 -11.24
CA ALA A 300 -0.50 -30.89 -11.87
C ALA A 300 -0.46 -32.03 -10.85
N THR A 301 -1.26 -33.05 -11.10
CA THR A 301 -1.15 -34.35 -10.44
C THR A 301 -0.42 -35.35 -11.34
N THR A 302 -0.04 -36.51 -10.78
CA THR A 302 0.72 -37.57 -11.45
C THR A 302 0.32 -37.77 -12.91
N GLY A 303 1.30 -37.69 -13.82
CA GLY A 303 1.08 -37.79 -15.26
C GLY A 303 0.80 -36.44 -15.93
N ASN A 304 1.24 -35.33 -15.33
CA ASN A 304 1.04 -33.97 -15.82
C ASN A 304 -0.43 -33.61 -16.06
N VAL A 305 -1.34 -34.06 -15.18
CA VAL A 305 -2.77 -33.75 -15.29
C VAL A 305 -3.03 -32.40 -14.62
N ALA A 306 -3.21 -31.38 -15.45
CA ALA A 306 -3.44 -30.00 -15.00
C ALA A 306 -4.66 -29.90 -14.05
N GLN A 307 -4.47 -29.20 -12.94
CA GLN A 307 -5.51 -28.87 -11.97
C GLN A 307 -5.87 -27.39 -12.12
N THR A 308 -7.10 -27.11 -12.57
CA THR A 308 -7.60 -25.74 -12.80
C THR A 308 -8.63 -25.30 -11.76
N ALA A 309 -9.23 -26.24 -11.03
CA ALA A 309 -10.06 -25.99 -9.86
C ALA A 309 -9.29 -26.45 -8.61
N ASN A 310 -9.76 -26.03 -7.43
CA ASN A 310 -9.26 -26.59 -6.17
C ASN A 310 -7.76 -26.35 -5.94
N THR A 311 -7.22 -25.24 -6.45
CA THR A 311 -5.83 -24.83 -6.24
C THR A 311 -5.77 -23.63 -5.30
N ARG A 312 -4.74 -23.60 -4.46
CA ARG A 312 -4.44 -22.53 -3.52
C ARG A 312 -3.09 -21.94 -3.91
N ALA A 313 -3.11 -20.71 -4.42
CA ALA A 313 -1.92 -19.96 -4.78
C ALA A 313 -2.11 -18.50 -4.37
N TYR A 314 -1.59 -18.11 -3.21
CA TYR A 314 -1.64 -16.71 -2.79
C TYR A 314 -0.53 -16.40 -1.79
N VAL A 315 -0.27 -15.12 -1.65
CA VAL A 315 0.66 -14.58 -0.66
C VAL A 315 -0.12 -13.76 0.35
N THR A 316 0.25 -13.89 1.61
CA THR A 316 -0.22 -13.04 2.70
C THR A 316 0.97 -12.73 3.61
N ALA A 317 0.71 -12.12 4.75
CA ALA A 317 1.70 -11.95 5.80
C ALA A 317 0.99 -12.03 7.15
N GLY A 318 1.74 -12.38 8.20
CA GLY A 318 1.21 -12.56 9.54
C GLY A 318 1.29 -11.30 10.40
N ASP A 319 1.70 -11.55 11.64
CA ASP A 319 1.97 -10.61 12.72
C ASP A 319 3.25 -9.78 12.51
N ARG A 320 4.14 -10.23 11.63
CA ARG A 320 5.31 -9.49 11.15
C ARG A 320 5.00 -8.76 9.84
N ARG A 321 5.20 -7.44 9.83
CA ARG A 321 5.23 -6.61 8.62
C ARG A 321 6.34 -5.60 8.74
N GLY A 322 7.03 -5.36 7.64
CA GLY A 322 8.10 -4.40 7.57
C GLY A 322 7.58 -3.01 7.90
N GLU A 323 8.34 -2.29 8.71
CA GLU A 323 8.03 -0.92 9.10
C GLU A 323 9.29 -0.07 8.95
N ASN A 324 9.14 1.20 8.57
CA ASN A 324 10.28 2.12 8.52
C ASN A 324 10.47 2.82 9.87
N TRP A 325 9.40 2.87 10.66
CA TRP A 325 9.27 3.65 11.87
C TRP A 325 8.97 2.73 13.04
N ASP A 326 9.66 2.95 14.16
CA ASP A 326 9.31 2.35 15.44
C ASP A 326 8.52 3.37 16.26
N TRP A 327 7.25 3.09 16.50
CA TRP A 327 6.38 3.94 17.32
C TRP A 327 6.46 3.60 18.81
N PHE A 328 7.15 2.52 19.20
CA PHE A 328 7.19 2.00 20.57
C PHE A 328 8.40 2.55 21.33
N THR A 329 8.38 3.86 21.61
CA THR A 329 9.55 4.55 22.18
C THR A 329 9.68 4.48 23.69
N THR A 330 8.64 4.02 24.40
CA THR A 330 8.65 3.98 25.86
C THR A 330 8.98 2.59 26.34
N LEU A 331 10.14 2.44 27.00
CA LEU A 331 10.50 1.21 27.69
C LEU A 331 9.61 1.05 28.93
N SER A 332 8.92 -0.09 29.02
CA SER A 332 8.11 -0.42 30.19
C SER A 332 9.01 -0.85 31.36
N PRO A 333 8.56 -0.68 32.61
CA PRO A 333 9.26 -1.19 33.79
C PRO A 333 9.11 -2.71 33.98
N TRP A 334 8.55 -3.40 32.99
CA TRP A 334 8.29 -4.83 33.02
C TRP A 334 9.10 -5.53 31.94
N ALA A 335 9.55 -6.75 32.26
CA ALA A 335 10.22 -7.65 31.32
C ALA A 335 9.51 -9.01 31.35
N VAL A 336 9.63 -9.78 30.27
CA VAL A 336 9.08 -11.14 30.20
C VAL A 336 9.81 -12.06 31.19
N THR A 337 9.10 -13.00 31.82
CA THR A 337 9.72 -14.00 32.71
C THR A 337 10.07 -15.29 31.96
N ALA A 338 10.87 -16.15 32.60
CA ALA A 338 11.15 -17.51 32.12
C ALA A 338 9.90 -18.38 31.94
N ALA A 339 8.79 -18.08 32.62
CA ALA A 339 7.51 -18.75 32.38
C ALA A 339 6.91 -18.39 31.00
N GLY A 340 7.40 -17.31 30.39
CA GLY A 340 7.12 -16.92 29.01
C GLY A 340 5.67 -16.47 28.77
N THR A 341 5.20 -16.71 27.56
CA THR A 341 3.84 -16.39 27.11
C THR A 341 3.03 -17.67 26.93
N THR A 342 1.83 -17.72 27.52
CA THR A 342 0.91 -18.84 27.39
C THR A 342 -0.45 -18.33 26.92
N GLY A 343 -0.78 -18.58 25.64
CA GLY A 343 -2.04 -18.13 25.06
C GLY A 343 -2.16 -16.60 25.12
N THR A 344 -3.16 -16.10 25.84
CA THR A 344 -3.39 -14.67 26.03
C THR A 344 -2.59 -14.06 27.17
N ASN A 345 -1.85 -14.83 27.97
CA ASN A 345 -1.12 -14.29 29.12
C ASN A 345 0.38 -14.20 28.82
N VAL A 346 0.93 -12.99 28.95
CA VAL A 346 2.38 -12.73 28.98
C VAL A 346 2.78 -12.62 30.44
N ASN A 347 3.59 -13.54 30.94
CA ASN A 347 4.10 -13.47 32.30
C ASN A 347 5.23 -12.44 32.38
N ILE A 348 5.15 -11.53 33.36
CA ILE A 348 6.08 -10.42 33.53
C ILE A 348 6.74 -10.41 34.91
N GLN A 349 7.91 -9.79 34.97
CA GLN A 349 8.67 -9.46 36.18
C GLN A 349 9.15 -8.01 36.11
N ALA A 350 9.58 -7.47 37.25
CA ALA A 350 10.20 -6.15 37.28
C ALA A 350 11.46 -6.12 36.38
N ALA A 351 11.53 -5.13 35.50
CA ALA A 351 12.72 -4.87 34.70
C ALA A 351 13.85 -4.31 35.59
N THR A 352 15.09 -4.53 35.18
CA THR A 352 16.28 -3.97 35.85
C THR A 352 16.41 -2.46 35.61
N SER A 353 15.91 -1.96 34.47
CA SER A 353 15.86 -0.54 34.14
C SER A 353 14.79 -0.30 33.06
N PRO A 354 13.83 0.62 33.25
CA PRO A 354 13.58 1.40 34.47
C PRO A 354 13.00 0.53 35.59
N ALA A 355 13.27 0.89 36.85
CA ALA A 355 12.76 0.15 38.01
C ALA A 355 11.23 0.21 38.09
N ALA A 356 10.60 -0.87 38.57
CA ALA A 356 9.15 -0.97 38.69
C ALA A 356 8.54 0.03 39.67
N LEU A 357 7.50 0.73 39.20
CA LEU A 357 6.63 1.60 40.01
C LEU A 357 5.42 0.81 40.54
N THR A 358 4.74 1.35 41.55
CA THR A 358 3.58 0.72 42.22
C THR A 358 2.31 0.65 41.36
N VAL A 359 2.26 1.34 40.22
CA VAL A 359 1.13 1.33 39.27
C VAL A 359 1.61 0.90 37.89
N ALA A 360 0.88 -0.01 37.25
CA ALA A 360 1.18 -0.46 35.90
C ALA A 360 1.03 0.69 34.89
N PRO A 361 2.05 1.01 34.09
CA PRO A 361 2.00 2.17 33.20
C PRO A 361 1.41 1.85 31.82
N ILE A 362 1.08 0.57 31.55
CA ILE A 362 0.46 0.12 30.31
C ILE A 362 -1.06 0.09 30.52
N ALA A 363 -1.80 0.89 29.74
CA ALA A 363 -3.25 0.92 29.80
C ALA A 363 -3.89 -0.20 28.96
N PRO A 364 -5.13 -0.62 29.25
CA PRO A 364 -5.94 -1.42 28.32
C PRO A 364 -5.98 -0.78 26.93
N ASN A 365 -6.03 -1.61 25.89
CA ASN A 365 -5.97 -1.24 24.48
C ASN A 365 -4.67 -0.52 24.05
N SER A 366 -3.60 -0.61 24.85
CA SER A 366 -2.27 -0.25 24.39
C SER A 366 -1.69 -1.36 23.53
N ILE A 367 -1.02 -1.01 22.44
CA ILE A 367 -0.18 -1.97 21.71
C ILE A 367 1.20 -1.96 22.37
N ILE A 368 1.73 -3.15 22.63
CA ILE A 368 3.07 -3.36 23.15
C ILE A 368 3.94 -4.01 22.08
N LYS A 369 5.24 -3.76 22.15
CA LYS A 369 6.27 -4.38 21.33
C LYS A 369 7.19 -5.23 22.20
N ILE A 370 7.35 -6.49 21.80
CA ILE A 370 8.29 -7.44 22.41
C ILE A 370 9.14 -8.01 21.27
N ARG A 371 10.42 -7.63 21.22
CA ARG A 371 11.30 -7.86 20.06
C ARG A 371 10.64 -7.36 18.76
N ASP A 372 10.36 -8.26 17.83
CA ASP A 372 9.74 -8.01 16.52
C ASP A 372 8.23 -8.32 16.50
N ARG A 373 7.59 -8.48 17.67
CA ARG A 373 6.13 -8.72 17.81
C ARG A 373 5.41 -7.50 18.33
N HIS A 374 4.28 -7.18 17.69
CA HIS A 374 3.30 -6.22 18.20
C HIS A 374 2.09 -6.97 18.73
N LEU A 375 1.65 -6.65 19.95
CA LEU A 375 0.58 -7.36 20.65
C LEU A 375 -0.35 -6.34 21.31
N LEU A 376 -1.67 -6.59 21.26
CA LEU A 376 -2.66 -5.70 21.87
C LEU A 376 -2.99 -6.15 23.29
N VAL A 377 -2.92 -5.24 24.24
CA VAL A 377 -3.21 -5.50 25.65
C VAL A 377 -4.70 -5.32 25.93
N SER A 378 -5.34 -6.35 26.48
CA SER A 378 -6.72 -6.28 26.98
C SER A 378 -6.79 -5.72 28.40
N ALA A 379 -5.90 -6.16 29.28
CA ALA A 379 -5.84 -5.74 30.67
C ALA A 379 -4.45 -5.97 31.25
N VAL A 380 -4.05 -5.13 32.20
CA VAL A 380 -2.91 -5.42 33.09
C VAL A 380 -3.49 -5.90 34.40
N THR A 381 -3.55 -7.22 34.54
CA THR A 381 -4.29 -7.90 35.61
C THR A 381 -3.55 -7.88 36.95
N SER A 382 -2.21 -7.74 36.93
CA SER A 382 -1.37 -7.65 38.14
C SER A 382 0.07 -7.17 37.81
N THR A 383 0.97 -7.18 38.80
CA THR A 383 2.43 -7.02 38.59
C THR A 383 3.11 -8.28 38.04
N THR A 384 2.37 -9.36 37.75
CA THR A 384 2.92 -10.66 37.31
C THR A 384 2.48 -11.07 35.92
N SER A 385 1.43 -10.46 35.34
CA SER A 385 1.01 -10.77 33.97
C SER A 385 0.31 -9.61 33.25
N ILE A 386 0.47 -9.62 31.93
CA ILE A 386 -0.29 -8.81 30.97
C ILE A 386 -1.21 -9.76 30.20
N THR A 387 -2.50 -9.42 30.10
CA THR A 387 -3.46 -10.18 29.30
C THR A 387 -3.64 -9.52 27.94
N LEU A 388 -3.41 -10.27 26.88
CA LEU A 388 -3.56 -9.88 25.49
C LEU A 388 -5.01 -10.06 25.01
N VAL A 389 -5.43 -9.25 24.04
CA VAL A 389 -6.73 -9.40 23.37
C VAL A 389 -6.77 -10.69 22.55
N TRP A 390 -5.69 -10.99 21.83
CA TRP A 390 -5.52 -12.23 21.08
C TRP A 390 -4.29 -12.99 21.55
N PRO A 391 -4.34 -14.34 21.53
CA PRO A 391 -3.22 -15.14 22.02
C PRO A 391 -1.98 -14.96 21.14
N TYR A 392 -0.82 -15.18 21.76
CA TYR A 392 0.46 -15.31 21.06
C TYR A 392 0.90 -16.78 21.12
N THR A 393 1.18 -17.36 19.95
CA THR A 393 1.55 -18.78 19.80
C THR A 393 2.92 -18.97 19.13
N GLY A 394 3.67 -17.88 18.96
CA GLY A 394 5.03 -17.94 18.44
C GLY A 394 6.04 -18.44 19.46
N ALA A 395 7.32 -18.31 19.12
CA ALA A 395 8.44 -18.67 19.97
C ALA A 395 8.33 -18.01 21.36
N SER A 396 8.58 -18.77 22.43
CA SER A 396 8.67 -18.17 23.77
C SER A 396 9.75 -17.09 23.79
N PHE A 397 9.41 -15.92 24.33
CA PHE A 397 10.40 -14.86 24.55
C PHE A 397 11.38 -15.29 25.63
N ALA A 398 12.64 -14.88 25.48
CA ALA A 398 13.67 -15.15 26.48
C ALA A 398 13.35 -14.43 27.80
N ASP A 399 13.77 -15.03 28.92
CA ASP A 399 13.68 -14.40 30.23
C ASP A 399 14.40 -13.04 30.24
N GLY A 400 13.77 -12.03 30.84
CA GLY A 400 14.28 -10.66 30.89
C GLY A 400 14.09 -9.84 29.61
N THR A 401 13.37 -10.34 28.61
CA THR A 401 13.09 -9.56 27.37
C THR A 401 12.29 -8.30 27.69
N SER A 402 12.81 -7.15 27.27
CA SER A 402 12.17 -5.84 27.45
C SER A 402 10.86 -5.71 26.69
N ILE A 403 9.89 -5.02 27.30
CA ILE A 403 8.59 -4.70 26.71
C ILE A 403 8.56 -3.19 26.46
N TYR A 404 8.26 -2.80 25.22
CA TYR A 404 8.11 -1.40 24.81
C TYR A 404 6.65 -1.09 24.50
N TYR A 405 6.25 0.16 24.66
CA TYR A 405 4.91 0.65 24.32
C TYR A 405 4.98 2.14 23.94
N SER A 406 3.85 2.72 23.58
CA SER A 406 3.75 4.17 23.36
C SER A 406 2.45 4.70 23.90
N THR A 407 2.52 5.85 24.57
CA THR A 407 1.33 6.57 25.06
C THR A 407 0.65 7.35 23.94
N SER A 408 1.35 7.61 22.83
CA SER A 408 0.83 8.33 21.67
C SER A 408 0.21 7.42 20.62
N LEU A 409 0.40 6.11 20.73
CA LEU A 409 -0.22 5.10 19.88
C LEU A 409 -1.51 4.61 20.54
N THR A 410 -2.66 4.92 19.96
CA THR A 410 -3.95 4.46 20.49
C THR A 410 -4.59 3.44 19.56
N ALA A 411 -5.03 2.31 20.12
CA ALA A 411 -5.89 1.36 19.43
C ALA A 411 -7.29 1.46 20.03
N THR A 412 -8.25 2.04 19.30
CA THR A 412 -9.60 2.27 19.79
C THR A 412 -10.58 1.35 19.06
N PRO A 413 -11.39 0.55 19.77
CA PRO A 413 -12.41 -0.26 19.11
C PRO A 413 -13.47 0.64 18.46
N ASP A 414 -13.94 0.28 17.28
CA ASP A 414 -15.14 0.89 16.71
C ASP A 414 -16.35 0.63 17.64
N ALA A 415 -17.12 1.67 17.90
CA ALA A 415 -18.20 1.62 18.89
C ALA A 415 -19.45 0.86 18.41
N THR A 416 -19.61 0.68 17.09
CA THR A 416 -20.84 0.13 16.50
C THR A 416 -20.62 -1.16 15.71
N ALA A 417 -19.43 -1.35 15.13
CA ALA A 417 -19.14 -2.47 14.25
C ALA A 417 -18.17 -3.49 14.86
N GLN A 418 -18.52 -4.77 14.72
CA GLN A 418 -17.66 -5.91 15.05
C GLN A 418 -17.49 -6.81 13.83
N ILE A 419 -16.35 -7.52 13.76
CA ILE A 419 -16.08 -8.47 12.68
C ILE A 419 -16.91 -9.73 12.90
N VAL A 420 -17.69 -10.12 11.89
CA VAL A 420 -18.58 -11.28 11.91
C VAL A 420 -17.91 -12.50 11.30
N ALA A 421 -17.36 -12.35 10.11
CA ALA A 421 -16.73 -13.44 9.39
C ALA A 421 -15.60 -12.96 8.51
N TRP A 422 -14.51 -13.72 8.51
CA TRP A 422 -13.36 -13.50 7.66
C TRP A 422 -12.72 -14.83 7.28
N ALA A 423 -12.87 -15.21 6.01
CA ALA A 423 -12.26 -16.43 5.49
C ALA A 423 -10.74 -16.28 5.32
N VAL A 424 -10.00 -17.34 5.61
CA VAL A 424 -8.55 -17.39 5.35
C VAL A 424 -8.31 -17.31 3.85
N GLY A 425 -7.38 -16.45 3.43
CA GLY A 425 -7.09 -16.24 2.01
C GLY A 425 -8.00 -15.23 1.31
N THR A 426 -8.97 -14.59 2.00
CA THR A 426 -9.74 -13.47 1.45
C THR A 426 -9.28 -12.15 2.06
N ASN A 427 -9.36 -11.06 1.31
CA ASN A 427 -9.07 -9.70 1.78
C ASN A 427 -10.34 -8.95 2.23
N THR A 428 -11.49 -9.62 2.22
CA THR A 428 -12.80 -9.04 2.56
C THR A 428 -13.40 -9.75 3.76
N PHE A 429 -13.98 -8.96 4.68
CA PHE A 429 -14.72 -9.44 5.85
C PHE A 429 -16.06 -8.72 6.00
N THR A 430 -16.97 -9.33 6.76
CA THR A 430 -18.29 -8.77 7.07
C THR A 430 -18.34 -8.22 8.49
N ILE A 431 -19.15 -7.17 8.68
CA ILE A 431 -19.33 -6.50 9.97
C ILE A 431 -20.80 -6.44 10.40
N THR A 432 -21.04 -6.31 11.70
CA THR A 432 -22.37 -6.36 12.33
C THR A 432 -23.28 -5.18 11.95
N ALA A 433 -22.70 -4.00 11.76
CA ALA A 433 -23.42 -2.76 11.46
C ALA A 433 -22.49 -1.78 10.73
N ALA A 434 -23.06 -0.69 10.21
CA ALA A 434 -22.27 0.40 9.64
C ALA A 434 -21.33 0.99 10.72
N PRO A 435 -20.03 1.17 10.42
CA PRO A 435 -19.09 1.69 11.39
C PRO A 435 -19.24 3.20 11.55
N THR A 436 -18.85 3.71 12.72
CA THR A 436 -18.88 5.16 13.01
C THR A 436 -17.51 5.80 12.89
N SER A 437 -16.45 5.05 13.19
CA SER A 437 -15.07 5.55 13.21
C SER A 437 -14.21 4.96 12.10
N LEU A 438 -14.54 3.75 11.63
CA LEU A 438 -13.83 3.12 10.53
C LEU A 438 -14.12 3.83 9.21
N VAL A 439 -13.07 4.31 8.54
CA VAL A 439 -13.16 4.96 7.22
C VAL A 439 -12.18 4.31 6.25
N VAL A 440 -12.35 4.57 4.95
CA VAL A 440 -11.36 4.19 3.95
C VAL A 440 -10.03 4.87 4.27
N GLY A 441 -8.94 4.10 4.27
CA GLY A 441 -7.61 4.55 4.69
C GLY A 441 -7.27 4.27 6.16
N SER A 442 -8.24 3.89 7.00
CA SER A 442 -7.95 3.54 8.40
C SER A 442 -6.95 2.38 8.50
N LYS A 443 -5.93 2.53 9.36
CA LYS A 443 -5.07 1.44 9.82
C LYS A 443 -5.78 0.71 10.97
N ILE A 444 -6.00 -0.58 10.84
CA ILE A 444 -6.58 -1.42 11.90
C ILE A 444 -5.57 -2.43 12.41
N PHE A 445 -5.71 -2.83 13.68
CA PHE A 445 -4.96 -3.91 14.30
C PHE A 445 -5.91 -5.04 14.65
N TYR A 446 -5.68 -6.22 14.06
CA TYR A 446 -6.57 -7.35 14.21
C TYR A 446 -5.77 -8.66 14.23
N GLN A 447 -6.03 -9.53 15.20
CA GLN A 447 -5.36 -10.84 15.33
C GLN A 447 -3.82 -10.70 15.29
N ASN A 448 -3.29 -9.73 16.04
CA ASN A 448 -1.86 -9.37 16.10
C ASN A 448 -1.24 -8.88 14.79
N ALA A 449 -2.05 -8.46 13.81
CA ALA A 449 -1.59 -8.00 12.50
C ALA A 449 -2.22 -6.66 12.09
N TYR A 450 -1.48 -5.84 11.35
CA TYR A 450 -1.99 -4.59 10.80
C TYR A 450 -2.66 -4.77 9.43
N PHE A 451 -3.77 -4.08 9.20
CA PHE A 451 -4.43 -4.01 7.89
C PHE A 451 -4.79 -2.57 7.58
N PHE A 452 -4.88 -2.23 6.29
CA PHE A 452 -5.39 -0.94 5.83
C PHE A 452 -6.74 -1.14 5.15
N VAL A 453 -7.74 -0.35 5.53
CA VAL A 453 -9.06 -0.37 4.91
C VAL A 453 -8.98 0.26 3.52
N ARG A 454 -9.40 -0.49 2.50
CA ARG A 454 -9.40 -0.07 1.09
C ARG A 454 -10.76 0.35 0.59
N SER A 455 -11.81 -0.35 1.02
CA SER A 455 -13.18 0.03 0.67
C SER A 455 -14.14 -0.47 1.74
N ILE A 456 -15.25 0.25 1.85
CA ILE A 456 -16.42 -0.16 2.62
C ILE A 456 -17.56 -0.19 1.61
N SER A 457 -18.32 -1.28 1.57
CA SER A 457 -19.44 -1.43 0.63
C SER A 457 -20.47 -0.32 0.81
N VAL A 458 -21.27 -0.05 -0.21
CA VAL A 458 -22.38 0.93 -0.14
C VAL A 458 -23.38 0.57 0.98
N SER A 459 -23.57 -0.73 1.24
CA SER A 459 -24.38 -1.21 2.37
C SER A 459 -23.76 -0.95 3.74
N GLY A 460 -22.47 -0.63 3.81
CA GLY A 460 -21.72 -0.43 5.05
C GLY A 460 -21.41 -1.71 5.82
N LEU A 461 -21.63 -2.90 5.25
CA LEU A 461 -21.53 -4.19 5.96
C LEU A 461 -20.36 -5.06 5.51
N THR A 462 -19.61 -4.63 4.49
CA THR A 462 -18.50 -5.40 3.94
C THR A 462 -17.29 -4.49 3.81
N VAL A 463 -16.17 -4.92 4.35
CA VAL A 463 -14.92 -4.15 4.37
C VAL A 463 -13.86 -4.93 3.60
N THR A 464 -13.20 -4.24 2.67
CA THR A 464 -12.04 -4.79 1.94
C THR A 464 -10.77 -4.17 2.51
N THR A 465 -9.79 -5.01 2.79
CA THR A 465 -8.49 -4.62 3.31
C THR A 465 -7.40 -4.70 2.24
N ASP A 466 -6.20 -4.23 2.57
CA ASP A 466 -5.09 -4.27 1.64
C ASP A 466 -4.73 -5.71 1.27
N ARG A 467 -4.72 -6.68 2.19
CA ARG A 467 -4.21 -8.03 1.97
C ARG A 467 -5.16 -9.15 2.42
N ASN A 468 -4.88 -10.36 1.98
CA ASN A 468 -5.60 -11.56 2.42
C ASN A 468 -5.38 -11.83 3.91
N PHE A 469 -6.41 -12.33 4.59
CA PHE A 469 -6.33 -12.74 5.98
C PHE A 469 -5.62 -14.07 6.14
N ASN A 470 -4.73 -14.14 7.14
CA ASN A 470 -3.91 -15.30 7.43
C ASN A 470 -4.50 -16.19 8.55
N GLY A 471 -5.73 -15.91 9.00
CA GLY A 471 -6.38 -16.68 10.05
C GLY A 471 -6.26 -16.07 11.45
N GLN A 472 -7.05 -16.60 12.38
CA GLN A 472 -7.09 -16.18 13.78
C GLN A 472 -5.77 -16.49 14.49
N ALA A 473 -5.29 -15.59 15.35
CA ALA A 473 -4.02 -15.76 16.08
C ALA A 473 -4.00 -16.94 17.07
N ALA A 474 -5.14 -17.59 17.32
CA ALA A 474 -5.21 -18.79 18.15
C ALA A 474 -4.77 -20.07 17.41
N ASP A 475 -5.26 -20.27 16.18
CA ASP A 475 -5.16 -21.55 15.47
C ASP A 475 -5.06 -21.42 13.94
N GLY A 476 -5.05 -20.19 13.41
CA GLY A 476 -4.98 -19.90 11.99
C GLY A 476 -6.29 -20.13 11.23
N THR A 477 -7.38 -20.47 11.90
CA THR A 477 -8.66 -20.76 11.23
C THR A 477 -9.37 -19.47 10.79
N ALA A 478 -10.44 -19.63 10.01
CA ALA A 478 -11.30 -18.51 9.60
C ALA A 478 -12.07 -17.95 10.80
N VAL A 479 -12.42 -16.67 10.75
CA VAL A 479 -13.36 -16.06 11.70
C VAL A 479 -14.77 -16.39 11.23
N SER A 480 -15.62 -16.92 12.12
CA SER A 480 -16.99 -17.35 11.79
C SER A 480 -18.04 -16.88 12.79
N ALA A 481 -17.69 -15.98 13.72
CA ALA A 481 -18.60 -15.42 14.71
C ALA A 481 -18.32 -13.94 14.99
N ALA A 482 -19.39 -13.20 15.32
CA ALA A 482 -19.39 -11.77 15.61
C ALA A 482 -18.87 -11.44 17.01
N THR A 483 -17.62 -11.75 17.31
CA THR A 483 -17.06 -11.58 18.66
C THR A 483 -16.02 -10.48 18.76
N ASP A 484 -15.43 -10.06 17.64
CA ASP A 484 -14.20 -9.30 17.71
C ASP A 484 -14.39 -7.83 17.36
N SER A 485 -13.86 -6.96 18.20
CA SER A 485 -13.85 -5.51 17.97
C SER A 485 -12.85 -5.14 16.87
N ILE A 486 -13.19 -4.10 16.10
CA ILE A 486 -12.31 -3.53 15.09
C ILE A 486 -11.47 -2.45 15.76
N PHE A 487 -10.20 -2.75 16.08
CA PHE A 487 -9.32 -1.77 16.71
C PHE A 487 -8.67 -0.89 15.64
N ILE A 488 -9.05 0.39 15.63
CA ILE A 488 -8.51 1.41 14.74
C ILE A 488 -7.27 2.00 15.42
N VAL A 489 -6.14 1.94 14.70
CA VAL A 489 -4.85 2.43 15.19
C VAL A 489 -4.66 3.87 14.73
N SER A 490 -4.53 4.76 15.70
CA SER A 490 -4.05 6.12 15.46
C SER A 490 -2.57 6.18 15.81
N THR A 491 -1.75 6.48 14.80
CA THR A 491 -0.32 6.77 14.99
C THR A 491 -0.12 8.28 15.07
N PRO A 492 0.77 8.78 15.93
CA PRO A 492 1.12 10.19 15.94
C PRO A 492 1.67 10.61 14.57
N ALA A 493 1.16 11.72 14.03
CA ALA A 493 1.66 12.26 12.77
C ALA A 493 3.09 12.82 12.97
N PRO A 494 4.04 12.52 12.06
CA PRO A 494 5.31 13.23 12.02
C PRO A 494 5.07 14.75 11.83
N PRO A 495 5.87 15.67 12.41
CA PRO A 495 7.13 15.48 13.10
C PRO A 495 7.03 15.51 14.64
N THR A 496 6.08 14.81 15.27
CA THR A 496 5.95 14.83 16.74
C THR A 496 7.02 13.97 17.45
N THR A 497 7.32 14.25 18.72
CA THR A 497 8.20 13.42 19.56
C THR A 497 7.55 12.06 19.85
N GLY A 498 8.30 10.95 19.80
CA GLY A 498 7.81 9.62 20.23
C GLY A 498 7.76 8.53 19.15
N TYR A 499 8.57 8.65 18.10
CA TYR A 499 8.87 7.55 17.17
C TYR A 499 10.33 7.66 16.69
N TYR A 500 10.86 6.58 16.11
CA TYR A 500 12.21 6.51 15.55
C TYR A 500 12.19 5.95 14.13
N GLU A 501 12.80 6.63 13.16
CA GLU A 501 12.99 6.09 11.81
C GLU A 501 14.22 5.18 11.78
N TYR A 502 14.02 3.87 11.89
CA TYR A 502 15.14 2.92 11.88
C TYR A 502 15.52 2.44 10.50
N VAL A 503 14.65 2.62 9.50
CA VAL A 503 14.99 2.37 8.10
C VAL A 503 15.22 3.70 7.43
N SER A 504 16.47 3.99 7.09
CA SER A 504 16.85 5.26 6.48
C SER A 504 17.78 5.05 5.30
N GLU A 505 17.81 6.05 4.43
CA GLU A 505 18.74 6.12 3.32
C GLU A 505 20.19 6.18 3.83
N CYS A 506 21.09 5.47 3.17
CA CYS A 506 22.51 5.35 3.52
C CYS A 506 22.79 4.72 4.90
N SER A 507 21.76 4.22 5.58
CA SER A 507 21.93 3.37 6.76
C SER A 507 22.09 1.93 6.28
N GLY A 508 23.03 1.19 6.85
CA GLY A 508 23.44 -0.13 6.35
C GLY A 508 24.84 -0.09 5.72
N ARG A 509 25.58 -1.21 5.84
CA ARG A 509 26.95 -1.30 5.32
C ARG A 509 26.91 -1.33 3.78
N GLY A 510 27.00 -0.18 3.14
CA GLY A 510 27.09 -0.03 1.68
C GLY A 510 27.64 1.32 1.29
#